data_AF-A0A7S2I9E3-F1
#
_entry.id   AF-A0A7S2I9E3-F1
#
_cell.length_a   1.000
_cell.length_b   1.000
_cell.length_c   1.000
_cell.angle_alpha   90.00
_cell.angle_beta   90.00
_cell.angle_gamma   90.00
#
_symmetry.space_group_name_H-M   'P 1'
#
loop_
_entity.id
_entity.type
_entity.pdbx_description
1 polymer ?
#
loop_
_entity_poly.entity_id
_entity_poly.type
_entity_poly.pdbx_seq_one_letter_code
_entity_poly.pdbx_strand_id
1 'polypeptide(L)'
;DISALDIAQNLRKMNICDRHIFVLGEICSFDTAGAADLSKPYAMHPHCLPTRSDFSRFLETAQVTVRAGQATMQEHLKAKQDPYIFICPDVCCFRGSRDDGYGFVEEPSRVHVIAASMASNRPALQSVPTRQGSTKWYACKSDHTALVERLNLIALAALQASGMDAPGMDDEEAANKAPILILTAMGFGGGDQSHPRDAFASSLKAWRRNFS
;
A
#
# COMPACT_ATOMS: atom_id res chain seq x y z
N ASP A 1 9.86 -13.46 -7.86
CA ASP A 1 9.21 -12.45 -7.02
C ASP A 1 7.86 -12.93 -6.54
N ILE A 2 7.70 -13.05 -5.22
CA ILE A 2 6.45 -13.41 -4.55
C ILE A 2 5.64 -12.10 -4.41
N SER A 3 4.37 -12.10 -4.81
CA SER A 3 3.53 -10.89 -4.67
C SER A 3 3.06 -10.69 -3.23
N ALA A 4 2.69 -9.47 -2.85
CA ALA A 4 2.16 -9.18 -1.51
C ALA A 4 0.90 -10.01 -1.17
N LEU A 5 0.06 -10.30 -2.18
CA LEU A 5 -1.08 -11.19 -2.03
C LEU A 5 -0.66 -12.63 -1.75
N ASP A 6 0.39 -13.12 -2.41
CA ASP A 6 0.90 -14.48 -2.15
C ASP A 6 1.45 -14.59 -0.72
N ILE A 7 2.13 -13.55 -0.22
CA ILE A 7 2.57 -13.48 1.18
C ILE A 7 1.36 -13.53 2.12
N ALA A 8 0.33 -12.72 1.86
CA ALA A 8 -0.87 -12.68 2.69
C ALA A 8 -1.62 -14.03 2.72
N GLN A 9 -1.79 -14.64 1.55
CA GLN A 9 -2.42 -15.95 1.41
C GLN A 9 -1.63 -17.05 2.11
N ASN A 10 -0.30 -17.03 2.00
CA ASN A 10 0.57 -17.99 2.69
C ASN A 10 0.49 -17.82 4.21
N LEU A 11 0.51 -16.58 4.72
CA LEU A 11 0.32 -16.32 6.15
C LEU A 11 -1.03 -16.81 6.67
N ARG A 12 -2.11 -16.62 5.90
CA ARG A 12 -3.43 -17.18 6.22
C ARG A 12 -3.41 -18.70 6.24
N LYS A 13 -2.84 -19.36 5.22
CA LYS A 13 -2.74 -20.82 5.14
C LYS A 13 -1.97 -21.45 6.30
N MET A 14 -0.95 -20.75 6.80
CA MET A 14 -0.16 -21.27 7.91
C MET A 14 -0.93 -21.25 9.25
N ASN A 15 -2.08 -20.57 9.35
CA ASN A 15 -2.86 -20.41 10.59
C ASN A 15 -2.00 -19.97 11.79
N ILE A 16 -0.90 -19.25 11.54
CA ILE A 16 0.08 -18.90 12.58
C ILE A 16 -0.45 -17.80 13.51
N CYS A 17 -1.46 -17.02 13.11
CA CYS A 17 -2.07 -16.03 13.98
C CYS A 17 -3.47 -15.58 13.52
N ASP A 18 -4.33 -15.25 14.48
CA ASP A 18 -5.62 -14.56 14.28
C ASP A 18 -5.48 -13.04 14.01
N ARG A 19 -4.25 -12.58 13.73
CA ARG A 19 -3.99 -11.17 13.48
C ARG A 19 -4.68 -10.68 12.22
N HIS A 20 -5.02 -9.39 12.22
CA HIS A 20 -5.40 -8.69 11.01
C HIS A 20 -4.20 -8.58 10.07
N ILE A 21 -4.40 -8.98 8.82
CA ILE A 21 -3.39 -8.88 7.76
C ILE A 21 -3.82 -7.77 6.81
N PHE A 22 -3.01 -6.73 6.71
CA PHE A 22 -3.18 -5.61 5.80
C PHE A 22 -2.19 -5.72 4.64
N VAL A 23 -2.69 -5.59 3.42
CA VAL A 23 -1.91 -5.50 2.19
C VAL A 23 -1.97 -4.06 1.69
N LEU A 24 -0.81 -3.46 1.42
CA LEU A 24 -0.75 -2.14 0.80
C LEU A 24 -1.04 -2.23 -0.71
N GLY A 25 -2.11 -1.60 -1.17
CA GLY A 25 -2.45 -1.43 -2.58
C GLY A 25 -2.11 -0.03 -3.06
N GLU A 26 -1.25 0.07 -4.08
CA GLU A 26 -0.96 1.36 -4.74
C GLU A 26 -1.95 1.64 -5.87
N ILE A 27 -2.57 2.82 -5.85
CA ILE A 27 -3.33 3.37 -6.97
C ILE A 27 -2.41 4.26 -7.79
N CYS A 28 -1.95 3.74 -8.93
CA CYS A 28 -0.95 4.39 -9.77
C CYS A 28 -1.54 5.31 -10.85
N SER A 29 -2.82 5.13 -11.17
CA SER A 29 -3.50 5.72 -12.33
C SER A 29 -4.85 6.30 -11.98
N PHE A 30 -5.12 7.47 -12.56
CA PHE A 30 -6.37 8.18 -12.45
C PHE A 30 -6.83 8.62 -13.84
N ASP A 31 -8.13 8.67 -14.04
CA ASP A 31 -8.74 9.17 -15.26
C ASP A 31 -8.79 10.72 -15.28
N THR A 32 -9.38 11.30 -16.33
CA THR A 32 -9.51 12.76 -16.45
C THR A 32 -10.43 13.39 -15.42
N ALA A 33 -11.26 12.60 -14.73
CA ALA A 33 -12.13 13.04 -13.65
C ALA A 33 -11.51 12.82 -12.25
N GLY A 34 -10.26 12.36 -12.19
CA GLY A 34 -9.54 12.07 -10.95
C GLY A 34 -10.04 10.82 -10.21
N ALA A 35 -10.77 9.93 -10.89
CA ALA A 35 -11.17 8.62 -10.37
C ALA A 35 -10.08 7.58 -10.64
N ALA A 36 -9.94 6.57 -9.79
CA ALA A 36 -8.96 5.50 -9.99
C ALA A 36 -9.24 4.75 -11.30
N ASP A 37 -8.22 4.67 -12.16
CA ASP A 37 -8.34 4.06 -13.49
C ASP A 37 -7.71 2.67 -13.51
N LEU A 38 -8.57 1.66 -13.44
CA LEU A 38 -8.20 0.24 -13.50
C LEU A 38 -8.10 -0.30 -14.94
N SER A 39 -8.46 0.48 -15.96
CA SER A 39 -8.41 0.02 -17.35
C SER A 39 -6.98 -0.07 -17.90
N LYS A 40 -6.01 0.51 -17.18
CA LYS A 40 -4.62 0.56 -17.61
C LYS A 40 -3.95 -0.82 -17.52
N PRO A 41 -3.09 -1.19 -18.47
CA PRO A 41 -2.48 -2.53 -18.52
C PRO A 41 -1.76 -2.95 -17.22
N TYR A 42 -1.14 -2.00 -16.51
CA TYR A 42 -0.45 -2.27 -15.25
C TYR A 42 -1.39 -2.47 -14.05
N ALA A 43 -2.64 -1.97 -14.11
CA ALA A 43 -3.66 -2.24 -13.09
C ALA A 43 -4.33 -3.62 -13.30
N MET A 44 -4.21 -4.18 -14.51
CA MET A 44 -4.81 -5.46 -14.92
C MET A 44 -3.78 -6.59 -15.04
N HIS A 45 -2.58 -6.44 -14.47
CA HIS A 45 -1.64 -7.56 -14.43
C HIS A 45 -2.21 -8.69 -13.56
N PRO A 46 -1.97 -9.98 -13.88
CA PRO A 46 -2.38 -11.10 -13.02
C PRO A 46 -1.85 -11.07 -11.59
N HIS A 47 -0.87 -10.21 -11.29
CA HIS A 47 -0.32 -10.02 -9.94
C HIS A 47 -1.09 -8.96 -9.12
N CYS A 48 -1.94 -8.17 -9.77
CA CYS A 48 -2.57 -7.00 -9.17
C CYS A 48 -3.84 -7.35 -8.39
N LEU A 49 -4.14 -6.54 -7.37
CA LEU A 49 -5.35 -6.67 -6.56
C LEU A 49 -6.64 -6.76 -7.39
N PRO A 50 -6.89 -5.90 -8.40
CA PRO A 50 -8.15 -5.93 -9.16
C PRO A 50 -8.43 -7.23 -9.92
N THR A 51 -7.38 -7.97 -10.31
CA THR A 51 -7.56 -9.20 -11.10
C THR A 51 -7.74 -10.44 -10.23
N ARG A 52 -7.22 -10.40 -9.00
CA ARG A 52 -7.22 -11.54 -8.06
C ARG A 52 -8.24 -11.43 -6.93
N SER A 53 -8.93 -10.29 -6.82
CA SER A 53 -9.85 -10.02 -5.72
C SER A 53 -11.03 -9.13 -6.13
N ASP A 54 -11.96 -8.91 -5.21
CA ASP A 54 -13.10 -8.00 -5.40
C ASP A 54 -12.79 -6.54 -5.02
N PHE A 55 -11.50 -6.20 -4.90
CA PHE A 55 -11.00 -4.85 -4.56
C PHE A 55 -11.63 -3.72 -5.39
N SER A 56 -11.94 -3.95 -6.67
CA SER A 56 -12.57 -2.96 -7.55
C SER A 56 -13.91 -2.42 -7.00
N ARG A 57 -14.68 -3.24 -6.28
CA ARG A 57 -15.95 -2.81 -5.64
C ARG A 57 -15.72 -1.79 -4.53
N PHE A 58 -14.65 -1.98 -3.76
CA PHE A 58 -14.26 -1.03 -2.72
C PHE A 58 -13.76 0.28 -3.32
N LEU A 59 -13.04 0.22 -4.45
CA LEU A 59 -12.61 1.40 -5.18
C LEU A 59 -13.81 2.22 -5.67
N GLU A 60 -14.82 1.58 -6.27
CA GLU A 60 -16.05 2.26 -6.72
C GLU A 60 -16.74 2.99 -5.56
N THR A 61 -16.85 2.33 -4.40
CA THR A 61 -17.43 2.93 -3.18
C THR A 61 -16.59 4.09 -2.66
N ALA A 62 -15.27 3.93 -2.62
CA ALA A 62 -14.35 4.97 -2.20
C ALA A 62 -14.39 6.18 -3.14
N GLN A 63 -14.58 5.99 -4.45
CA GLN A 63 -14.69 7.10 -5.41
C GLN A 63 -15.88 8.01 -5.13
N VAL A 64 -16.99 7.46 -4.66
CA VAL A 64 -18.17 8.24 -4.26
C VAL A 64 -17.94 8.92 -2.91
N THR A 65 -17.27 8.23 -1.97
CA THR A 65 -17.18 8.64 -0.56
C THR A 65 -16.02 9.60 -0.27
N VAL A 66 -14.86 9.40 -0.93
CA VAL A 66 -13.66 10.23 -0.79
C VAL A 66 -13.83 11.60 -1.46
N ARG A 67 -14.83 11.77 -2.32
CA ARG A 67 -15.22 13.08 -2.85
C ARG A 67 -15.77 13.96 -1.72
N ALA A 68 -14.89 14.70 -1.07
CA ALA A 68 -15.24 15.69 -0.06
C ALA A 68 -15.28 17.09 -0.70
N GLY A 69 -16.48 17.62 -0.90
CA GLY A 69 -16.67 18.92 -1.54
C GLY A 69 -16.30 18.89 -3.03
N GLN A 70 -15.34 19.72 -3.45
CA GLN A 70 -14.91 19.86 -4.85
C GLN A 70 -13.68 19.01 -5.21
N ALA A 71 -13.02 18.40 -4.21
CA ALA A 71 -11.80 17.64 -4.45
C ALA A 71 -12.09 16.21 -4.93
N THR A 72 -11.32 15.79 -5.93
CA THR A 72 -11.34 14.45 -6.52
C THR A 72 -10.58 13.45 -5.64
N MET A 73 -10.83 12.15 -5.87
CA MET A 73 -10.05 11.09 -5.22
C MET A 73 -8.55 11.25 -5.50
N GLN A 74 -8.18 11.58 -6.74
CA GLN A 74 -6.79 11.85 -7.10
C GLN A 74 -6.17 12.97 -6.26
N GLU A 75 -6.86 14.09 -6.10
CA GLU A 75 -6.36 15.23 -5.32
C GLU A 75 -6.13 14.86 -3.86
N HIS A 76 -7.06 14.13 -3.24
CA HIS A 76 -6.93 13.66 -1.86
C HIS A 76 -5.79 12.65 -1.68
N LEU A 77 -5.72 11.62 -2.53
CA LEU A 77 -4.70 10.56 -2.40
C LEU A 77 -3.28 11.06 -2.77
N LYS A 78 -3.18 12.00 -3.71
CA LYS A 78 -1.89 12.55 -4.19
C LYS A 78 -1.48 13.85 -3.50
N ALA A 79 -2.25 14.37 -2.54
CA ALA A 79 -1.89 15.57 -1.81
C ALA A 79 -0.51 15.44 -1.14
N LYS A 80 0.38 16.41 -1.34
CA LYS A 80 1.73 16.35 -0.73
C LYS A 80 1.68 16.50 0.80
N GLN A 81 0.70 17.26 1.28
CA GLN A 81 0.40 17.50 2.69
C GLN A 81 -0.99 16.93 2.96
N ASP A 82 -1.19 16.40 4.16
CA ASP A 82 -2.46 15.79 4.60
C ASP A 82 -3.04 14.77 3.58
N PRO A 83 -2.25 13.78 3.12
CA PRO A 83 -2.71 12.79 2.16
C PRO A 83 -3.81 11.93 2.75
N TYR A 84 -4.75 11.52 1.90
CA TYR A 84 -5.77 10.56 2.30
C TYR A 84 -5.32 9.14 1.93
N ILE A 85 -5.80 8.18 2.71
CA ILE A 85 -5.80 6.75 2.39
C ILE A 85 -7.19 6.21 2.71
N PHE A 86 -7.50 5.00 2.24
CA PHE A 86 -8.71 4.31 2.68
C PHE A 86 -8.44 2.83 2.91
N ILE A 87 -9.24 2.23 3.76
CA ILE A 87 -9.17 0.83 4.12
C ILE A 87 -10.32 0.10 3.46
N CYS A 88 -10.00 -1.01 2.80
CA CYS A 88 -10.95 -1.97 2.26
C CYS A 88 -10.90 -3.21 3.15
N PRO A 89 -11.82 -3.36 4.11
CA PRO A 89 -11.83 -4.54 4.96
C PRO A 89 -12.30 -5.78 4.19
N ASP A 90 -11.78 -6.95 4.55
CA ASP A 90 -12.26 -8.25 4.06
C ASP A 90 -12.32 -8.40 2.54
N VAL A 91 -11.33 -7.83 1.83
CA VAL A 91 -11.16 -8.04 0.39
C VAL A 91 -10.97 -9.53 0.12
N CYS A 92 -11.86 -10.08 -0.70
CA CYS A 92 -11.95 -11.49 -1.02
C CYS A 92 -11.00 -11.82 -2.16
N CYS A 93 -9.95 -12.58 -1.87
CA CYS A 93 -8.96 -13.05 -2.83
C CYS A 93 -9.39 -14.42 -3.35
N PHE A 94 -9.92 -14.43 -4.58
CA PHE A 94 -10.49 -15.61 -5.23
C PHE A 94 -9.57 -16.21 -6.31
N ARG A 95 -8.37 -15.66 -6.54
CA ARG A 95 -7.34 -16.25 -7.41
C ARG A 95 -6.05 -16.63 -6.68
N GLY A 96 -5.48 -17.75 -7.10
CA GLY A 96 -4.25 -18.34 -6.59
C GLY A 96 -2.99 -17.60 -7.06
N SER A 97 -1.85 -18.18 -6.70
CA SER A 97 -0.53 -17.58 -6.94
C SER A 97 -0.10 -17.70 -8.41
N ARG A 98 1.09 -17.15 -8.71
CA ARG A 98 1.74 -17.36 -10.01
C ARG A 98 2.02 -18.83 -10.30
N ASP A 99 2.42 -19.59 -9.28
CA ASP A 99 2.80 -21.00 -9.42
C ASP A 99 1.57 -21.87 -9.76
N ASP A 100 0.38 -21.41 -9.37
CA ASP A 100 -0.92 -22.01 -9.69
C ASP A 100 -1.55 -21.42 -10.96
N GLY A 101 -0.82 -20.59 -11.71
CA GLY A 101 -1.30 -19.95 -12.94
C GLY A 101 -2.43 -18.92 -12.74
N TYR A 102 -2.63 -18.40 -11.53
CA TYR A 102 -3.74 -17.49 -11.16
C TYR A 102 -5.13 -18.08 -11.40
N GLY A 103 -5.27 -19.39 -11.26
CA GLY A 103 -6.56 -20.07 -11.26
C GLY A 103 -7.48 -19.60 -10.13
N PHE A 104 -8.79 -19.82 -10.28
CA PHE A 104 -9.71 -19.64 -9.16
C PHE A 104 -9.39 -20.65 -8.06
N VAL A 105 -9.47 -20.22 -6.80
CA VAL A 105 -9.26 -21.09 -5.64
C VAL A 105 -10.59 -21.63 -5.12
N GLU A 106 -10.59 -22.86 -4.62
CA GLU A 106 -11.76 -23.47 -3.98
C GLU A 106 -12.15 -22.74 -2.69
N GLU A 107 -11.16 -22.31 -1.92
CA GLU A 107 -11.33 -21.58 -0.67
C GLU A 107 -10.74 -20.17 -0.78
N PRO A 108 -11.57 -19.15 -1.09
CA PRO A 108 -11.13 -17.76 -1.11
C PRO A 108 -10.65 -17.30 0.27
N SER A 109 -9.59 -16.50 0.28
CA SER A 109 -9.02 -15.92 1.50
C SER A 109 -9.42 -14.46 1.64
N ARG A 110 -9.45 -13.96 2.88
CA ARG A 110 -9.75 -12.56 3.18
C ARG A 110 -8.53 -11.82 3.70
N VAL A 111 -8.31 -10.63 3.15
CA VAL A 111 -7.27 -9.70 3.56
C VAL A 111 -7.85 -8.30 3.69
N HIS A 112 -7.34 -7.49 4.60
CA HIS A 112 -7.63 -6.06 4.57
C HIS A 112 -6.67 -5.40 3.58
N VAL A 113 -7.14 -4.41 2.83
CA VAL A 113 -6.28 -3.64 1.93
C VAL A 113 -6.25 -2.19 2.38
N ILE A 114 -5.06 -1.61 2.49
CA ILE A 114 -4.89 -0.17 2.64
C ILE A 114 -4.54 0.37 1.25
N ALA A 115 -5.40 1.20 0.70
CA ALA A 115 -5.21 1.81 -0.60
C ALA A 115 -4.61 3.22 -0.45
N ALA A 116 -3.51 3.45 -1.15
CA ALA A 116 -2.77 4.71 -1.13
C ALA A 116 -2.23 5.06 -2.53
N SER A 117 -1.78 6.30 -2.71
CA SER A 117 -1.11 6.74 -3.94
C SER A 117 0.11 7.59 -3.62
N MET A 118 1.13 7.56 -4.47
CA MET A 118 2.27 8.47 -4.36
C MET A 118 1.88 9.88 -4.78
N ALA A 119 2.41 10.90 -4.08
CA ALA A 119 2.12 12.30 -4.41
C ALA A 119 2.53 12.67 -5.85
N SER A 120 3.64 12.11 -6.31
CA SER A 120 4.11 12.17 -7.69
C SER A 120 4.49 10.77 -8.13
N ASN A 121 4.25 10.43 -9.39
CA ASN A 121 4.74 9.16 -9.96
C ASN A 121 6.21 9.29 -10.40
N ARG A 122 6.72 10.52 -10.54
CA ARG A 122 8.05 10.87 -11.04
C ARG A 122 8.62 12.03 -10.23
N PRO A 123 9.04 11.80 -8.98
CA PRO A 123 9.66 12.84 -8.17
C PRO A 123 11.01 13.26 -8.78
N ALA A 124 11.42 14.51 -8.54
CA ALA A 124 12.76 14.94 -8.93
C ALA A 124 13.80 14.20 -8.08
N LEU A 125 14.84 13.66 -8.72
CA LEU A 125 15.89 12.88 -8.08
C LEU A 125 17.24 13.60 -8.15
N GLN A 126 18.08 13.37 -7.15
CA GLN A 126 19.48 13.77 -7.14
C GLN A 126 20.38 12.56 -6.88
N SER A 127 21.57 12.56 -7.51
CA SER A 127 22.60 11.55 -7.27
C SER A 127 23.58 12.05 -6.22
N VAL A 128 23.76 11.29 -5.15
CA VAL A 128 24.70 11.58 -4.07
C VAL A 128 25.90 10.63 -4.20
N PRO A 129 27.12 11.16 -4.44
CA PRO A 129 28.33 10.35 -4.49
C PRO A 129 28.60 9.63 -3.16
N THR A 130 29.03 8.38 -3.23
CA THR A 130 29.46 7.57 -2.09
C THR A 130 30.79 6.90 -2.39
N ARG A 131 31.43 6.30 -1.37
CA ARG A 131 32.67 5.53 -1.56
C ARG A 131 32.51 4.32 -2.51
N GLN A 132 31.27 3.86 -2.73
CA GLN A 132 30.93 2.68 -3.53
C GLN A 132 30.22 3.02 -4.85
N GLY A 133 30.14 4.31 -5.22
CA GLY A 133 29.46 4.77 -6.44
C GLY A 133 28.57 5.98 -6.18
N SER A 134 27.32 5.91 -6.59
CA SER A 134 26.33 6.97 -6.36
C SER A 134 25.00 6.37 -5.90
N THR A 135 24.35 7.03 -4.94
CA THR A 135 23.00 6.66 -4.48
C THR A 135 21.99 7.68 -4.98
N LYS A 136 20.75 7.25 -5.27
CA LYS A 136 19.68 8.16 -5.70
C LYS A 136 18.82 8.58 -4.52
N TRP A 137 18.56 9.88 -4.43
CA TRP A 137 17.75 10.50 -3.38
C TRP A 137 16.70 11.43 -3.98
N TYR A 138 15.69 11.78 -3.19
CA TYR A 138 14.76 12.86 -3.56
C TYR A 138 15.54 14.17 -3.64
N ALA A 139 15.38 14.92 -4.73
CA ALA A 139 15.93 16.26 -4.87
C ALA A 139 15.14 17.27 -4.01
N CYS A 140 13.83 17.09 -3.92
CA CYS A 140 12.96 17.94 -3.11
C CYS A 140 12.65 17.31 -1.75
N LYS A 141 12.88 18.07 -0.67
CA LYS A 141 12.51 17.66 0.69
C LYS A 141 11.02 17.36 0.82
N SER A 142 10.15 18.13 0.15
CA SER A 142 8.70 17.91 0.23
C SER A 142 8.28 16.54 -0.30
N ASP A 143 8.96 16.02 -1.32
CA ASP A 143 8.62 14.72 -1.91
C ASP A 143 9.03 13.58 -0.98
N HIS A 144 10.16 13.74 -0.28
CA HIS A 144 10.58 12.80 0.76
C HIS A 144 9.64 12.84 1.97
N THR A 145 9.28 14.04 2.46
CA THR A 145 8.31 14.21 3.54
C THR A 145 6.96 13.57 3.19
N ALA A 146 6.45 13.81 1.98
CA ALA A 146 5.20 13.25 1.50
C ALA A 146 5.19 11.71 1.47
N LEU A 147 6.34 11.05 1.21
CA LEU A 147 6.49 9.60 1.35
C LEU A 147 6.39 9.17 2.82
N VAL A 148 7.15 9.82 3.70
CA VAL A 148 7.22 9.45 5.12
C VAL A 148 5.87 9.62 5.81
N GLU A 149 5.17 10.72 5.54
CA GLU A 149 3.81 10.95 6.07
C GLU A 149 2.83 9.87 5.65
N ARG A 150 2.87 9.44 4.38
CA ARG A 150 2.04 8.32 3.90
C ARG A 150 2.36 7.01 4.59
N LEU A 151 3.64 6.69 4.76
CA LEU A 151 4.06 5.47 5.46
C LEU A 151 3.57 5.48 6.92
N ASN A 152 3.70 6.61 7.61
CA ASN A 152 3.17 6.77 8.97
C ASN A 152 1.64 6.60 8.99
N LEU A 153 0.94 7.25 8.07
CA LEU A 153 -0.51 7.18 7.97
C LEU A 153 -1.01 5.75 7.71
N ILE A 154 -0.33 5.00 6.83
CA ILE A 154 -0.62 3.59 6.57
C ILE A 154 -0.45 2.74 7.84
N ALA A 155 0.63 2.95 8.60
CA ALA A 155 0.88 2.22 9.84
C ALA A 155 -0.20 2.49 10.89
N LEU A 156 -0.48 3.77 11.12
CA LEU A 156 -1.47 4.23 12.10
C LEU A 156 -2.87 3.73 11.74
N ALA A 157 -3.24 3.79 10.46
CA ALA A 157 -4.52 3.28 10.00
C ALA A 157 -4.66 1.75 10.21
N ALA A 158 -3.58 0.98 10.00
CA ALA A 158 -3.59 -0.45 10.28
C ALA A 158 -3.77 -0.74 11.79
N LEU A 159 -3.06 -0.01 12.65
CA LEU A 159 -3.17 -0.12 14.10
C LEU A 159 -4.59 0.23 14.58
N GLN A 160 -5.10 1.39 14.17
CA GLN A 160 -6.44 1.86 14.52
C GLN A 160 -7.53 0.89 14.08
N ALA A 161 -7.47 0.40 12.83
CA ALA A 161 -8.44 -0.56 12.30
C ALA A 161 -8.36 -1.94 12.99
N SER A 162 -7.28 -2.21 13.72
CA SER A 162 -7.11 -3.44 14.51
C SER A 162 -7.54 -3.28 15.96
N GLY A 163 -8.07 -2.12 16.35
CA GLY A 163 -8.49 -1.85 17.72
C GLY A 163 -7.32 -1.71 18.70
N MET A 164 -6.11 -1.45 18.19
CA MET A 164 -4.90 -1.30 19.01
C MET A 164 -4.91 0.00 19.84
N ASP A 165 -5.80 0.94 19.55
CA ASP A 165 -5.98 2.19 20.31
C ASP A 165 -6.96 2.03 21.49
N ALA A 166 -7.35 0.80 21.84
CA ALA A 166 -8.30 0.55 22.92
C ALA A 166 -7.64 0.81 24.30
N PRO A 167 -8.25 1.65 25.16
CA PRO A 167 -7.70 1.94 26.48
C PRO A 167 -7.69 0.67 27.35
N GLY A 168 -6.55 0.37 27.96
CA GLY A 168 -6.37 -0.74 28.92
C GLY A 168 -5.65 -1.98 28.37
N MET A 169 -5.17 -1.97 27.12
CA MET A 169 -4.30 -3.02 26.60
C MET A 169 -2.86 -2.82 27.12
N ASP A 170 -2.27 -3.85 27.70
CA ASP A 170 -0.86 -3.82 28.08
C ASP A 170 0.08 -4.04 26.88
N ASP A 171 1.36 -3.70 27.04
CA ASP A 171 2.33 -3.72 25.94
C ASP A 171 2.54 -5.12 25.34
N GLU A 172 2.35 -6.18 26.13
CA GLU A 172 2.57 -7.56 25.71
C GLU A 172 1.37 -8.11 24.92
N GLU A 173 0.15 -7.78 25.34
CA GLU A 173 -1.08 -8.05 24.61
C GLU A 173 -1.13 -7.26 23.29
N ALA A 174 -0.73 -5.99 23.32
CA ALA A 174 -0.57 -5.17 22.13
C ALA A 174 0.45 -5.78 21.17
N ALA A 175 1.63 -6.14 21.67
CA ALA A 175 2.68 -6.76 20.86
C ALA A 175 2.22 -8.08 20.24
N ASN A 176 1.31 -8.84 20.87
CA ASN A 176 0.74 -10.09 20.35
C ASN A 176 -0.43 -9.89 19.39
N LYS A 177 -1.23 -8.83 19.53
CA LYS A 177 -2.38 -8.52 18.66
C LYS A 177 -2.08 -7.58 17.50
N ALA A 178 -0.88 -6.98 17.48
CA ALA A 178 -0.48 -6.04 16.45
C ALA A 178 -0.71 -6.59 15.02
N PRO A 179 -1.25 -5.78 14.10
CA PRO A 179 -1.53 -6.21 12.74
C PRO A 179 -0.25 -6.54 11.97
N ILE A 180 -0.38 -7.44 11.00
CA ILE A 180 0.67 -7.69 10.02
C ILE A 180 0.43 -6.77 8.82
N LEU A 181 1.37 -5.88 8.55
CA LEU A 181 1.34 -4.99 7.40
C LEU A 181 2.32 -5.46 6.32
N ILE A 182 1.79 -5.87 5.17
CA ILE A 182 2.54 -6.31 4.00
C ILE A 182 2.66 -5.14 3.03
N LEU A 183 3.84 -4.55 3.00
CA LEU A 183 4.13 -3.41 2.13
C LEU A 183 4.44 -3.87 0.70
N THR A 184 3.82 -3.22 -0.27
CA THR A 184 4.26 -3.24 -1.67
C THR A 184 5.22 -2.09 -1.92
N ALA A 185 6.09 -2.25 -2.92
CA ALA A 185 7.00 -1.18 -3.32
C ALA A 185 6.22 -0.07 -4.05
N MET A 186 5.65 0.86 -3.30
CA MET A 186 4.95 2.02 -3.86
C MET A 186 5.88 2.92 -4.66
N GLY A 187 5.42 3.44 -5.80
CA GLY A 187 6.19 4.37 -6.62
C GLY A 187 7.20 3.70 -7.55
N PHE A 188 7.13 2.38 -7.70
CA PHE A 188 8.02 1.60 -8.59
C PHE A 188 7.30 0.99 -9.80
N GLY A 189 5.97 1.14 -9.92
CA GLY A 189 5.16 0.54 -10.98
C GLY A 189 5.20 1.23 -12.36
N GLY A 190 5.95 2.33 -12.55
CA GLY A 190 5.85 3.17 -13.75
C GLY A 190 7.18 3.61 -14.38
N GLY A 191 7.76 2.79 -15.27
CA GLY A 191 8.80 3.20 -16.23
C GLY A 191 10.09 3.83 -15.67
N ASP A 192 10.85 4.50 -16.54
CA ASP A 192 12.26 4.87 -16.35
C ASP A 192 12.57 5.86 -15.21
N GLN A 193 11.57 6.55 -14.66
CA GLN A 193 11.72 7.44 -13.50
C GLN A 193 10.83 6.99 -12.35
N SER A 194 11.26 5.90 -11.70
CA SER A 194 10.68 5.42 -10.45
C SER A 194 11.24 6.18 -9.24
N HIS A 195 10.60 6.01 -8.10
CA HIS A 195 11.08 6.53 -6.83
C HIS A 195 12.51 6.07 -6.52
N PRO A 196 13.30 6.85 -5.76
CA PRO A 196 14.68 6.52 -5.46
C PRO A 196 14.77 5.31 -4.51
N ARG A 197 15.22 4.16 -5.02
CA ARG A 197 15.31 2.89 -4.26
C ARG A 197 16.07 3.04 -2.94
N ASP A 198 17.23 3.70 -2.96
CA ASP A 198 18.08 3.88 -1.78
C ASP A 198 17.37 4.71 -0.69
N ALA A 199 16.82 5.86 -1.08
CA ALA A 199 16.10 6.73 -0.14
C ALA A 199 14.79 6.09 0.36
N PHE A 200 14.09 5.34 -0.49
CA PHE A 200 12.89 4.58 -0.09
C PHE A 200 13.24 3.50 0.93
N ALA A 201 14.26 2.68 0.66
CA ALA A 201 14.74 1.65 1.58
C ALA A 201 15.24 2.25 2.91
N SER A 202 15.96 3.39 2.86
CA SER A 202 16.40 4.11 4.06
C SER A 202 15.21 4.61 4.89
N SER A 203 14.19 5.16 4.22
CA SER A 203 12.95 5.61 4.86
C SER A 203 12.19 4.45 5.50
N LEU A 204 12.06 3.31 4.81
CA LEU A 204 11.46 2.09 5.37
C LEU A 204 12.23 1.55 6.58
N LYS A 205 13.57 1.59 6.55
CA LYS A 205 14.40 1.15 7.68
C LYS A 205 14.17 2.03 8.91
N ALA A 206 14.06 3.35 8.72
CA ALA A 206 13.76 4.28 9.81
C ALA A 206 12.32 4.10 10.30
N TRP A 207 11.36 4.04 9.38
CA TRP A 207 9.94 3.83 9.66
C TRP A 207 9.69 2.54 10.43
N ARG A 208 10.30 1.42 10.03
CA ARG A 208 10.16 0.13 10.70
C ARG A 208 10.51 0.23 12.18
N ARG A 209 11.58 0.95 12.56
CA ARG A 209 11.99 1.12 13.96
C ARG A 209 10.94 1.82 14.84
N ASN A 210 10.01 2.55 14.24
CA ASN A 210 8.95 3.24 14.96
C ASN A 210 7.69 2.38 15.13
N PHE A 211 7.56 1.28 14.38
CA PHE A 211 6.34 0.46 14.30
C PHE A 211 6.61 -1.05 14.40
N SER A 212 7.81 -1.45 14.85
CA SER A 212 8.23 -2.86 14.99
C SER A 212 8.58 -3.22 16.41
#